data_AF-A0A392T3E6-F1
#
_entry.id   AF-A0A392T3E6-F1
#
_cell.length_a   1.000
_cell.length_b   1.000
_cell.length_c   1.000
_cell.angle_alpha   90.00
_cell.angle_beta   90.00
_cell.angle_gamma   90.00
#
_symmetry.space_group_name_H-M   'P 1'
#
loop_
_entity.id
_entity.type
_entity.pdbx_description
1 polymer ?
#
loop_
_entity_poly.entity_id
_entity_poly.type
_entity_poly.pdbx_seq_one_letter_code
_entity_poly.pdbx_strand_id
1 'polypeptide(L)' 'VQKMDKPQGNALKYATYFSEMIAEGVLCENHDFVPAFSELITLGFVLKFNNEDIDFLMESKNLQIFCEDEKLLSSAFPSD' A
#
# COMPACT_ATOMS: atom_id res chain seq x y z
N VAL A 1 26.74 0.57 19.91
CA VAL A 1 25.53 0.73 19.07
C VAL A 1 25.72 -0.17 17.86
N GLN A 2 25.05 -1.33 17.84
CA GLN A 2 25.13 -2.27 16.72
C GLN A 2 24.56 -1.58 15.47
N LYS A 3 25.42 -1.34 14.47
CA LYS A 3 24.98 -1.06 13.12
C LYS A 3 24.24 -2.32 12.67
N MET A 4 22.93 -2.20 12.51
CA MET A 4 22.12 -3.23 11.91
C MET A 4 22.53 -3.26 10.44
N ASP A 5 23.38 -4.22 10.08
CA ASP A 5 23.79 -4.44 8.70
C ASP A 5 22.51 -4.63 7.87
N LYS A 6 22.27 -3.64 7.00
CA LYS A 6 21.15 -3.65 6.06
C LYS A 6 21.30 -4.92 5.22
N PRO A 7 20.30 -5.82 5.17
CA PRO A 7 20.40 -7.00 4.33
C PRO A 7 20.53 -6.53 2.87
N GLN A 8 21.74 -6.67 2.33
CA GLN A 8 22.14 -6.22 0.99
C GLN A 8 21.70 -7.23 -0.09
N GLY A 9 20.56 -7.90 0.12
CA GLY A 9 20.05 -8.94 -0.76
C GLY A 9 18.55 -8.84 -0.93
N ASN A 10 18.12 -8.48 -2.14
CA ASN A 10 16.78 -8.66 -2.71
C ASN A 10 15.58 -8.39 -1.78
N ALA A 11 15.65 -7.34 -0.95
CA ALA A 11 14.58 -6.96 -0.02
C ALA A 11 13.22 -6.80 -0.71
N LEU A 12 13.21 -6.28 -1.95
CA LEU A 12 12.01 -6.19 -2.77
C LEU A 12 11.40 -7.57 -3.06
N LYS A 13 12.22 -8.54 -3.51
CA LYS A 13 11.79 -9.92 -3.78
C LYS A 13 11.20 -10.58 -2.52
N TYR A 14 11.82 -10.36 -1.36
CA TYR A 14 11.28 -10.87 -0.09
C TYR A 14 9.97 -10.21 0.30
N ALA A 15 9.86 -8.89 0.15
CA ALA A 15 8.62 -8.17 0.43
C ALA A 15 7.48 -8.63 -0.49
N THR A 16 7.76 -8.85 -1.78
CA THR A 16 6.79 -9.40 -2.73
C THR A 16 6.25 -10.75 -2.27
N TYR A 17 7.10 -11.76 -2.05
CA TYR A 17 6.61 -13.07 -1.61
C TYR A 17 5.92 -13.05 -0.24
N PHE A 18 6.43 -12.25 0.69
CA PHE A 18 5.83 -12.12 2.02
C PHE A 18 4.43 -11.51 1.94
N SER A 19 4.28 -10.45 1.14
CA SER A 19 3.00 -9.79 0.94
C SER A 19 1.97 -10.67 0.21
N GLU A 20 2.41 -11.47 -0.76
CA GLU A 20 1.58 -12.43 -1.49
C GLU A 20 1.03 -13.51 -0.55
N MET A 21 1.89 -14.11 0.28
CA MET A 21 1.46 -15.10 1.28
C MET A 21 0.45 -14.53 2.28
N ILE A 22 0.65 -13.28 2.75
CA ILE A 22 -0.32 -12.62 3.63
C ILE A 22 -1.62 -12.36 2.87
N ALA A 23 -1.53 -11.88 1.63
CA ALA A 23 -2.70 -11.57 0.84
C ALA A 23 -3.54 -12.82 0.55
N GLU A 24 -2.94 -13.95 0.17
CA GLU A 24 -3.65 -15.22 -0.02
C GLU A 24 -4.33 -15.71 1.27
N GLY A 25 -3.67 -15.59 2.42
CA GLY A 25 -4.25 -15.98 3.71
C GLY A 25 -5.43 -15.09 4.14
N VAL A 26 -5.35 -13.79 3.89
CA VAL A 26 -6.39 -12.81 4.26
C VAL A 26 -7.56 -12.82 3.28
N LEU A 27 -7.27 -12.96 1.98
CA LEU A 27 -8.23 -12.91 0.89
C LEU A 27 -8.64 -14.33 0.43
N CYS A 28 -8.71 -15.28 1.37
CA CYS A 28 -8.93 -16.71 1.12
C CYS A 28 -10.04 -17.03 0.09
N GLU A 29 -11.18 -16.32 0.09
CA GLU A 29 -12.27 -16.48 -0.89
C GLU A 29 -12.25 -15.44 -2.03
N ASN A 30 -11.37 -14.46 -1.93
CA ASN A 30 -11.25 -13.27 -2.76
C ASN A 30 -9.89 -13.26 -3.48
N HIS A 31 -9.47 -14.43 -3.98
CA HIS A 31 -8.13 -14.64 -4.57
C HIS A 31 -7.81 -13.68 -5.73
N ASP A 32 -8.81 -13.20 -6.45
CA ASP A 32 -8.64 -12.22 -7.54
C ASP A 32 -8.00 -10.91 -7.06
N PHE A 33 -8.11 -10.58 -5.77
CA PHE A 33 -7.54 -9.37 -5.17
C PHE A 33 -6.14 -9.57 -4.58
N VAL A 34 -5.63 -10.80 -4.53
CA VAL A 34 -4.31 -11.13 -3.96
C VAL A 34 -3.19 -10.31 -4.58
N PRO A 35 -3.09 -10.17 -5.93
CA PRO A 35 -2.01 -9.39 -6.53
C PRO A 35 -2.05 -7.91 -6.10
N ALA A 36 -3.24 -7.30 -6.09
CA ALA A 36 -3.40 -5.88 -5.74
C ALA A 36 -3.09 -5.62 -4.25
N PHE A 37 -3.53 -6.51 -3.37
CA PHE A 37 -3.28 -6.37 -1.93
C PHE A 37 -1.83 -6.67 -1.55
N SER A 38 -1.20 -7.63 -2.22
CA SER A 38 0.24 -7.90 -2.12
C SER A 38 1.07 -6.69 -2.54
N GLU A 39 0.70 -6.03 -3.63
CA GLU A 39 1.36 -4.82 -4.11
C GLU A 39 1.22 -3.67 -3.09
N LEU A 40 0.04 -3.49 -2.49
CA LEU A 40 -0.19 -2.49 -1.44
C LEU A 40 0.70 -2.73 -0.20
N ILE A 41 0.77 -3.97 0.28
CA ILE A 41 1.62 -4.34 1.43
C ILE A 41 3.10 -4.15 1.08
N THR A 42 3.51 -4.51 -0.14
CA THR A 42 4.89 -4.31 -0.61
C THR A 42 5.25 -2.83 -0.67
N LEU A 43 4.41 -2.00 -1.28
CA LEU A 43 4.60 -0.54 -1.32
C LEU A 43 4.69 0.03 0.10
N GLY A 44 3.77 -0.36 0.98
CA GLY A 44 3.75 0.10 2.36
C GLY A 44 4.98 -0.31 3.19
N PHE A 45 5.49 -1.52 2.99
CA PHE A 45 6.62 -2.06 3.75
C PHE A 45 7.99 -1.64 3.17
N VAL A 46 8.10 -1.58 1.83
CA VAL A 46 9.36 -1.26 1.12
C VAL A 46 9.57 0.25 0.99
N LEU A 47 8.54 1.00 0.61
CA LEU A 47 8.61 2.46 0.49
C LEU A 47 8.34 3.16 1.83
N LYS A 48 7.99 2.40 2.88
CA LYS A 48 7.71 2.89 4.23
C LYS A 48 6.69 4.04 4.26
N PHE A 49 5.78 4.06 3.29
CA PHE A 49 4.84 5.17 3.13
C PHE A 49 5.53 6.54 3.25
N ASN A 50 6.63 6.74 2.52
CA ASN A 50 7.21 8.07 2.40
C ASN A 50 6.15 9.01 1.83
N ASN A 51 5.72 9.99 2.63
CA ASN A 51 4.66 10.92 2.26
C ASN A 51 4.92 11.57 0.89
N GLU A 52 6.18 11.92 0.59
CA GLU A 52 6.55 12.52 -0.69
C GLU A 52 6.32 11.57 -1.87
N ASP A 53 6.62 10.27 -1.70
CA ASP A 53 6.42 9.26 -2.75
C ASP A 53 4.93 8.90 -2.91
N ILE A 54 4.16 8.97 -1.82
CA ILE A 54 2.70 8.79 -1.84
C ILE A 54 2.04 9.97 -2.55
N ASP A 55 2.43 11.19 -2.21
CA ASP A 55 1.89 12.41 -2.82
C ASP A 55 2.13 12.38 -4.34
N PHE A 56 3.34 12.00 -4.77
CA PHE A 56 3.65 11.81 -6.19
C PHE A 56 2.80 10.70 -6.84
N LEU A 57 2.61 9.56 -6.16
CA LEU A 57 1.78 8.48 -6.68
C LEU A 57 0.31 8.93 -6.82
N MET A 58 -0.22 9.64 -5.83
CA MET A 58 -1.58 10.20 -5.84
C MET A 58 -1.76 11.20 -6.98
N GLU A 59 -0.78 12.08 -7.21
CA GLU A 59 -0.74 12.97 -8.37
C GLU A 59 -0.75 12.20 -9.69
N SER A 60 0.18 11.26 -9.87
CA SER A 60 0.36 10.53 -11.14
C SER A 60 -0.83 9.66 -11.53
N LYS A 61 -1.62 9.22 -10.55
CA LYS A 61 -2.80 8.38 -10.73
C LYS A 61 -4.12 9.15 -10.65
N ASN A 62 -4.06 10.47 -10.50
CA ASN A 62 -5.24 11.33 -10.35
C ASN A 62 -6.13 10.89 -9.17
N LEU A 63 -5.48 10.53 -8.05
CA LEU A 63 -6.09 10.09 -6.81
C LEU A 63 -6.01 11.16 -5.71
N GLN A 64 -5.60 12.38 -6.05
CA GLN A 64 -5.64 13.50 -5.12
C GLN A 64 -7.08 13.74 -4.67
N ILE A 65 -7.28 13.90 -3.36
CA ILE A 65 -8.58 14.24 -2.80
C ILE A 65 -8.70 15.76 -2.82
N PHE A 66 -9.57 16.29 -3.65
CA PHE A 66 -9.89 17.71 -3.66
C PHE A 66 -11.04 18.02 -2.70
N CYS A 67 -11.27 19.30 -2.41
CA CYS A 67 -12.37 19.75 -1.54
C CYS A 67 -13.74 19.25 -2.01
N GLU A 68 -13.94 19.10 -3.33
CA GLU A 68 -15.13 18.54 -3.93
C GLU A 68 -15.29 17.05 -3.59
N ASP A 69 -14.20 16.30 -3.60
CA ASP A 69 -14.18 14.87 -3.28
C ASP A 69 -14.45 14.65 -1.79
N GLU A 70 -13.91 15.47 -0.90
CA GLU A 70 -14.21 15.41 0.54
C GLU A 70 -15.70 15.62 0.81
N LYS A 71 -16.33 16.59 0.12
CA LYS A 71 -17.78 16.84 0.24
C LYS A 71 -18.60 15.66 -0.28
N LEU A 72 -18.20 15.09 -1.42
CA LEU A 72 -18.85 13.90 -1.98
C LEU A 72 -18.73 12.70 -1.04
N LEU A 73 -17.52 12.40 -0.56
CA LEU A 73 -17.25 11.29 0.34
C LEU A 73 -18.00 11.45 1.66
N SER A 74 -17.98 12.65 2.25
CA SER A 74 -18.70 12.95 3.50
C SER A 74 -20.23 12.86 3.34
N SER A 75 -20.75 13.18 2.14
CA SER A 75 -22.18 13.03 1.83
C SER A 75 -22.57 11.58 1.54
N ALA A 76 -21.69 10.81 0.90
CA ALA A 76 -21.95 9.41 0.54
C ALA A 76 -21.78 8.47 1.74
N PHE A 77 -20.86 8.80 2.64
CA PHE A 77 -20.54 8.04 3.85
C PHE A 77 -20.64 8.96 5.08
N PRO A 78 -21.87 9.34 5.49
CA PRO A 78 -22.05 10.11 6.71
C PRO A 78 -21.53 9.29 7.90
N SER A 79 -20.74 9.92 8.77
CA SER A 79 -20.31 9.31 10.03
C SER A 79 -21.52 9.21 10.96
N ASP A 80 -21.82 8.01 11.45
CA ASP A 80 -22.88 7.76 12.46
C ASP A 80 -22.68 8.60 13.74
#